data_AF-A0A1I1AX42-F1
#
_entry.id   AF-A0A1I1AX42-F1
#
_cell.length_a   1.000
_cell.length_b   1.000
_cell.length_c   1.000
_cell.angle_alpha   90.00
_cell.angle_beta   90.00
_cell.angle_gamma   90.00
#
_symmetry.space_group_name_H-M   'P 1'
#
loop_
_entity.id
_entity.type
_entity.pdbx_description
1 polymer ?
#
loop_
_entity_poly.entity_id
_entity_poly.type
_entity_poly.pdbx_seq_one_letter_code
_entity_poly.pdbx_strand_id
1 'polypeptide(L)'
;MHPKVDPIVVPADSQLPSPHGDAERGAEYDRYFAIVRGRPDLVSWSRSCLDTQERVLAELEDCGLSDEQRCALLHGLLTVLQETLESWLSAADGERHQ
;
A
#
# COMPACT_ATOMS: atom_id res chain seq x y z
N MET A 1 -31.62 -31.78 9.93
CA MET A 1 -32.45 -30.58 10.13
C MET A 1 -31.50 -29.42 10.34
N HIS A 2 -31.19 -28.66 9.29
CA HIS A 2 -30.24 -27.53 9.37
C HIS A 2 -30.96 -26.28 9.88
N PRO A 3 -30.36 -25.47 10.76
CA PRO A 3 -30.96 -24.22 11.20
C PRO A 3 -31.09 -23.28 10.01
N LYS A 4 -32.31 -22.82 9.76
CA LYS A 4 -32.62 -21.80 8.77
C LYS A 4 -32.01 -20.48 9.27
N VAL A 5 -30.98 -20.00 8.57
CA VAL A 5 -30.46 -18.65 8.79
C VAL A 5 -31.41 -17.70 8.10
N ASP A 6 -32.15 -16.92 8.87
CA ASP A 6 -33.00 -15.88 8.30
C ASP A 6 -32.12 -14.77 7.68
N PRO A 7 -32.51 -14.22 6.51
CA PRO A 7 -31.72 -13.20 5.83
C PRO A 7 -31.65 -11.95 6.70
N ILE A 8 -30.42 -11.44 6.87
CA ILE A 8 -30.18 -10.17 7.56
C ILE A 8 -30.79 -9.06 6.71
N VAL A 9 -31.90 -8.49 7.17
CA VAL A 9 -32.52 -7.32 6.55
C VAL A 9 -31.82 -6.09 7.09
N VAL A 10 -31.17 -5.34 6.20
CA VAL A 10 -30.57 -4.05 6.55
C VAL A 10 -31.70 -3.05 6.81
N PRO A 11 -31.69 -2.32 7.94
CA PRO A 11 -32.70 -1.32 8.27
C PRO A 11 -32.85 -0.25 7.18
N ALA A 12 -34.08 0.21 6.93
CA ALA A 12 -34.38 1.19 5.87
C ALA A 12 -33.79 2.59 6.14
N ASP A 13 -33.44 2.87 7.39
CA ASP A 13 -32.73 4.05 7.87
C ASP A 13 -31.20 3.87 7.88
N SER A 14 -30.71 2.73 7.40
CA SER A 14 -29.29 2.52 7.18
C SER A 14 -28.80 3.51 6.14
N GLN A 15 -27.97 4.45 6.58
CA GLN A 15 -27.22 5.36 5.73
C GLN A 15 -26.11 4.58 5.03
N LEU A 16 -26.48 3.66 4.14
CA LEU A 16 -25.54 3.09 3.20
C LEU A 16 -25.04 4.23 2.32
N PRO A 17 -23.71 4.46 2.22
CA PRO A 17 -23.16 5.44 1.32
C PRO A 17 -23.69 5.17 -0.08
N SER A 18 -24.52 6.08 -0.59
CA SER A 18 -25.08 5.95 -1.93
C SER A 18 -23.94 5.95 -2.94
N PRO A 19 -23.87 4.98 -3.88
CA PRO A 19 -22.79 4.92 -4.87
C PRO A 19 -22.79 6.09 -5.87
N HIS A 20 -23.75 7.01 -5.75
CA HIS A 20 -23.98 8.11 -6.70
C HIS A 20 -23.97 9.50 -6.04
N GLY A 21 -23.41 9.64 -4.83
CA GLY A 21 -23.33 10.91 -4.12
C GLY A 21 -21.91 11.26 -3.72
N ASP A 22 -21.37 12.26 -4.40
CA ASP A 22 -20.19 13.05 -4.03
C ASP A 22 -18.84 12.32 -4.07
N ALA A 23 -18.06 12.61 -5.12
CA ALA A 23 -16.65 12.24 -5.22
C ALA A 23 -15.83 12.69 -3.98
N GLU A 24 -16.29 13.74 -3.29
CA GLU A 24 -15.71 14.23 -2.03
C GLU A 24 -15.90 13.24 -0.86
N ARG A 25 -17.05 12.56 -0.74
CA ARG A 25 -17.26 11.51 0.29
C ARG A 25 -16.45 10.25 0.01
N GLY A 26 -16.26 9.91 -1.26
CA GLY A 26 -15.40 8.79 -1.65
C GLY A 26 -13.94 9.02 -1.22
N ALA A 27 -13.43 10.24 -1.41
CA ALA A 27 -12.08 10.61 -1.01
C ALA A 27 -11.91 10.67 0.52
N GLU A 28 -12.92 11.12 1.26
CA GLU A 28 -12.90 11.11 2.73
C GLU A 28 -12.94 9.68 3.29
N TYR A 29 -13.78 8.82 2.71
CA TYR A 29 -13.84 7.40 3.05
C TYR A 29 -12.51 6.70 2.76
N ASP A 30 -11.94 6.93 1.58
CA ASP A 30 -10.64 6.37 1.21
C ASP A 30 -9.54 6.87 2.14
N ARG A 31 -9.56 8.15 2.53
CA ARG A 31 -8.61 8.69 3.50
C ARG A 31 -8.78 8.07 4.89
N TYR A 32 -10.02 7.91 5.35
CA TYR A 32 -10.33 7.31 6.66
C TYR A 32 -9.84 5.86 6.75
N PHE A 33 -9.96 5.10 5.66
CA PHE A 33 -9.52 3.70 5.59
C PHE A 33 -8.13 3.51 4.96
N ALA A 34 -7.42 4.59 4.66
CA ALA A 34 -6.15 4.59 3.91
C ALA A 34 -6.20 3.73 2.62
N ILE A 35 -7.35 3.71 1.93
CA ILE A 35 -7.56 2.97 0.70
C ILE A 35 -6.82 3.70 -0.43
N VAL A 36 -5.71 3.12 -0.87
CA VAL A 36 -4.96 3.60 -2.02
C VAL A 36 -5.56 2.98 -3.29
N ARG A 37 -6.37 3.76 -4.02
CA ARG A 37 -7.02 3.30 -5.26
C ARG A 37 -6.13 3.37 -6.51
N GLY A 38 -5.03 4.12 -6.46
CA GLY A 38 -4.07 4.24 -7.56
C GLY A 38 -2.75 3.57 -7.21
N ARG A 39 -2.26 2.66 -8.06
CA ARG A 39 -0.87 2.19 -7.95
C ARG A 39 0.05 3.31 -8.48
N PRO A 40 1.05 3.77 -7.71
CA PRO A 40 2.05 4.68 -8.25
C PRO A 40 2.74 4.00 -9.43
N ASP A 41 3.02 4.76 -10.50
CA ASP A 41 3.85 4.25 -11.58
C ASP A 41 5.28 3.98 -11.07
N LEU A 42 6.04 3.18 -11.84
CA LEU A 42 7.39 2.79 -11.45
C LEU A 42 8.30 3.99 -11.15
N VAL A 43 8.21 5.06 -11.93
CA VAL A 43 9.06 6.24 -11.75
C VAL A 43 8.70 6.98 -10.46
N SER A 44 7.41 7.21 -10.23
CA SER A 44 6.92 7.85 -9.00
C SER A 44 7.24 7.01 -7.77
N TRP A 45 7.11 5.68 -7.86
CA TRP A 45 7.43 4.77 -6.78
C TRP A 45 8.94 4.76 -6.49
N SER A 46 9.79 4.60 -7.51
CA SER A 46 11.24 4.58 -7.35
C SER A 46 11.78 5.89 -6.76
N ARG A 47 11.25 7.05 -7.18
CA ARG A 47 11.62 8.34 -6.58
C ARG A 47 11.27 8.39 -5.09
N SER A 48 10.05 8.01 -4.72
CA SER A 48 9.62 7.98 -3.32
C SER A 48 10.50 7.05 -2.45
N CYS A 49 10.88 5.89 -3.00
CA CYS A 49 11.81 4.98 -2.32
C CYS A 49 13.18 5.60 -2.11
N LEU A 50 13.77 6.24 -3.14
CA LEU A 50 15.07 6.90 -3.03
C LEU A 50 15.04 8.05 -2.01
N ASP A 51 14.01 8.90 -2.06
CA ASP A 51 13.85 10.01 -1.12
C ASP A 51 13.73 9.49 0.33
N THR A 52 13.02 8.38 0.52
CA THR A 52 12.86 7.76 1.84
C THR A 52 14.18 7.15 2.31
N GLN A 53 14.90 6.43 1.43
CA GLN A 53 16.19 5.84 1.76
C GLN A 53 17.23 6.91 2.10
N GLU A 54 17.26 8.03 1.38
CA GLU A 54 18.15 9.16 1.67
C GLU A 54 17.91 9.70 3.10
N ARG A 55 16.65 9.89 3.49
CA ARG A 55 16.31 10.34 4.85
C ARG A 55 16.71 9.33 5.92
N VAL A 56 16.42 8.05 5.68
CA VAL A 56 16.78 6.98 6.60
C VAL A 56 18.30 6.91 6.77
N LEU A 57 19.06 7.01 5.68
CA LEU A 57 20.52 7.02 5.71
C LEU A 57 21.07 8.23 6.45
N ALA A 58 20.48 9.41 6.26
CA ALA A 58 20.86 10.62 6.97
C ALA A 58 20.64 10.50 8.48
N GLU A 59 19.61 9.78 8.93
CA GLU A 59 19.31 9.57 10.34
C GLU A 59 20.00 8.32 10.93
N LEU A 60 20.59 7.45 10.10
CA LEU A 60 21.07 6.13 10.51
C LEU A 60 22.24 6.19 11.50
N GLU A 61 23.07 7.23 11.40
CA GLU A 61 24.20 7.45 12.30
C GLU A 61 23.73 7.82 13.71
N ASP A 62 22.65 8.59 13.83
CA ASP A 62 22.18 9.19 15.09
C ASP A 62 21.12 8.38 15.85
N CYS A 63 20.54 7.32 15.26
CA CYS A 63 19.38 6.63 15.84
C CYS A 63 19.69 5.57 16.92
N GLY A 64 20.90 5.57 17.50
CA GLY A 64 21.24 4.72 18.66
C GLY A 64 21.22 3.21 18.39
N LEU A 65 21.15 2.81 17.12
CA LEU A 65 21.15 1.41 16.68
C LEU A 65 22.55 0.81 16.80
N SER A 66 22.61 -0.48 17.13
CA SER A 66 23.85 -1.25 16.99
C SER A 66 24.21 -1.42 15.51
N ASP A 67 25.49 -1.71 15.22
CA ASP A 67 25.93 -1.93 13.85
C ASP A 67 25.22 -3.11 13.18
N GLU A 68 24.88 -4.15 13.94
CA GLU A 68 24.08 -5.28 13.45
C GLU A 68 22.67 -4.85 13.06
N GLN A 69 22.02 -4.00 13.87
CA GLN A 69 20.69 -3.46 13.58
C GLN A 69 20.71 -2.52 12.37
N ARG A 70 21.73 -1.68 12.24
CA ARG A 70 21.94 -0.82 11.06
C ARG A 70 22.09 -1.67 9.80
N CYS A 71 22.96 -2.69 9.84
CA CYS A 71 23.15 -3.62 8.73
C CYS A 71 21.85 -4.34 8.36
N ALA A 72 21.09 -4.83 9.35
CA ALA A 72 19.80 -5.49 9.12
C ALA A 72 18.77 -4.55 8.46
N LEU A 73 18.73 -3.28 8.89
CA LEU A 73 17.85 -2.27 8.32
C LEU A 73 18.21 -1.97 6.85
N LEU A 74 19.50 -1.74 6.58
CA LEU A 74 19.99 -1.51 5.21
C LEU A 74 19.70 -2.70 4.29
N HIS A 75 19.92 -3.91 4.79
CA HIS A 75 19.61 -5.12 4.06
C HIS A 75 18.11 -5.22 3.75
N GLY A 76 17.25 -4.95 4.72
CA GLY A 76 15.80 -4.92 4.51
C GLY A 76 15.36 -3.91 3.44
N LEU A 77 15.93 -2.69 3.45
CA LEU A 77 15.66 -1.67 2.43
C LEU A 77 16.03 -2.17 1.02
N LEU A 78 17.19 -2.81 0.87
CA LEU A 78 17.65 -3.38 -0.39
C LEU A 78 16.74 -4.52 -0.87
N THR A 79 16.39 -5.45 0.03
CA THR A 79 15.50 -6.58 -0.30
C THR A 79 14.15 -6.09 -0.80
N VAL A 80 13.51 -5.16 -0.09
CA VAL A 80 12.20 -4.62 -0.50
C VAL A 80 12.28 -3.92 -1.86
N LEU A 81 13.34 -3.15 -2.11
CA LEU A 81 13.55 -2.50 -3.39
C LEU A 81 13.69 -3.53 -4.52
N GLN A 82 14.53 -4.55 -4.32
CA GLN A 82 14.78 -5.60 -5.29
C GLN A 82 13.51 -6.38 -5.63
N GLU A 83 12.83 -6.95 -4.62
CA GLU A 83 11.61 -7.74 -4.78
C GLU A 83 10.51 -6.96 -5.50
N THR A 84 10.39 -5.67 -5.18
CA THR A 84 9.39 -4.83 -5.85
C THR A 84 9.77 -4.62 -7.31
N LEU A 85 11.02 -4.24 -7.63
CA LEU A 85 11.46 -4.06 -9.02
C LEU A 85 11.31 -5.34 -9.85
N GLU A 86 11.67 -6.49 -9.28
CA GLU A 86 11.47 -7.80 -9.93
C GLU A 86 10.00 -8.08 -10.21
N SER A 87 9.09 -7.75 -9.27
CA SER A 87 7.65 -7.89 -9.48
C SER A 87 7.13 -7.01 -10.63
N TRP A 88 7.61 -5.76 -10.72
CA TRP A 88 7.26 -4.86 -11.82
C TRP A 88 7.77 -5.36 -13.18
N LEU A 89 9.02 -5.85 -13.23
CA LEU A 89 9.61 -6.42 -14.45
C LEU A 89 8.86 -7.67 -14.91
N SER A 90 8.54 -8.57 -13.98
CA SER A 90 7.76 -9.78 -14.26
C SER A 90 6.37 -9.45 -14.82
N ALA A 91 5.69 -8.44 -14.26
CA ALA A 91 4.41 -7.97 -14.79
C ALA A 91 4.54 -7.42 -16.23
N ALA A 92 5.56 -6.61 -16.50
CA ALA A 92 5.82 -6.05 -17.83
C ALA A 92 6.20 -7.11 -18.88
N ASP A 93 6.81 -8.22 -18.46
CA ASP A 93 7.14 -9.34 -19.35
C ASP A 93 5.93 -10.24 -19.60
N GLY A 94 5.05 -10.40 -18.62
CA GLY A 94 3.77 -11.11 -18.78
C GLY A 94 2.81 -10.40 -19.75
N GLU A 95 2.78 -9.06 -19.73
CA GLU A 95 1.97 -8.25 -20.66
C GLU A 95 2.50 -8.29 -22.11
N ARG A 96 3.79 -8.58 -22.33
CA ARG A 96 4.39 -8.67 -23.66
C ARG A 96 4.13 -10.00 -24.40
N HIS A 97 3.57 -10.99 -23.72
CA HIS A 97 3.31 -12.33 -24.27
C HIS A 97 1.81 -12.67 -24.37
N GLN A 98 0.91 -11.68 -24.22
CA GLN A 98 -0.52 -11.75 -24.56
C GLN A 98 -0.81 -10.94 -25.82
#